data_AF-A0A7D9LF26-F1
#
_entry.id   AF-A0A7D9LF26-F1
#
_cell.length_a   1.000
_cell.length_b   1.000
_cell.length_c   1.000
_cell.angle_alpha   90.00
_cell.angle_beta   90.00
_cell.angle_gamma   90.00
#
_symmetry.space_group_name_H-M   'P 1'
#
loop_
_entity.id
_entity.type
_entity.pdbx_description
1 polymer ?
#
loop_
_entity_poly.entity_id
_entity_poly.type
_entity_poly.pdbx_seq_one_letter_code
_entity_poly.pdbx_strand_id
1 'polypeptide(L)'
;MDRTTEIMPNFRRMYRTEITGSRTRHVLTFNPNSAKPGEEIYVNIPKLKGDSVLVPDSMALVFDFKNSNTKSWFRNNLGKLLQKRLEIRLAGEKVYDNSGESLLEVYRDLWLHRKQRDDMVEDGIATEATRKKICKDDAANDDADATALFGVFGKKQRIRINKSLKTTDFTPHITWQTTYNM
;
A
#
# COMPACT_ATOMS: atom_id res chain seq x y z
N MET A 1 -15.05 18.80 -56.37
CA MET A 1 -15.85 18.02 -55.40
C MET A 1 -14.86 17.28 -54.52
N ASP A 2 -14.56 17.87 -53.35
CA ASP A 2 -13.68 17.24 -52.36
C ASP A 2 -14.34 15.98 -51.80
N ARG A 3 -13.59 14.87 -51.81
CA ARG A 3 -13.98 13.63 -51.14
C ARG A 3 -13.47 13.71 -49.71
N THR A 4 -14.35 14.04 -48.77
CA THR A 4 -14.10 13.92 -47.34
C THR A 4 -13.89 12.44 -46.98
N THR A 5 -12.65 12.04 -46.73
CA THR A 5 -12.33 10.76 -46.09
C THR A 5 -12.73 10.84 -44.62
N GLU A 6 -13.92 10.34 -44.29
CA GLU A 6 -14.31 10.10 -42.89
C GLU A 6 -13.53 8.91 -42.33
N ILE A 7 -12.66 9.17 -41.36
CA ILE A 7 -12.03 8.14 -40.54
C ILE A 7 -13.04 7.74 -39.47
N MET A 8 -13.80 6.67 -39.69
CA MET A 8 -14.62 6.09 -38.63
C MET A 8 -13.72 5.26 -37.69
N PRO A 9 -13.63 5.57 -36.39
CA PRO A 9 -12.88 4.73 -35.45
C PRO A 9 -13.61 3.41 -35.29
N ASN A 10 -13.10 2.37 -35.93
CA ASN A 10 -13.63 1.03 -35.84
C ASN A 10 -13.25 0.43 -34.48
N PHE A 11 -14.04 0.71 -33.43
CA PHE A 11 -13.88 0.09 -32.11
C PHE A 11 -14.32 -1.38 -32.18
N ARG A 12 -13.51 -2.23 -32.82
CA ARG A 12 -13.58 -3.67 -32.58
C ARG A 12 -13.04 -3.92 -31.18
N ARG A 13 -13.93 -4.27 -30.24
CA ARG A 13 -13.56 -4.77 -28.91
C ARG A 13 -12.84 -6.10 -29.11
N MET A 14 -11.51 -6.07 -29.20
CA MET A 14 -10.72 -7.30 -29.17
C MET A 14 -10.93 -7.92 -27.78
N TYR A 15 -11.41 -9.16 -27.74
CA TYR A 15 -11.42 -9.93 -26.51
C TYR A 15 -9.99 -9.98 -25.99
N ARG A 16 -9.81 -9.56 -24.74
CA ARG A 16 -8.52 -9.56 -24.06
C ARG A 16 -8.03 -11.00 -24.07
N THR A 17 -6.95 -11.30 -24.79
CA THR A 17 -6.20 -12.53 -24.55
C THR A 17 -5.74 -12.47 -23.11
N GLU A 18 -6.23 -13.39 -22.29
CA GLU A 18 -5.77 -13.51 -20.92
C GLU A 18 -4.29 -13.85 -20.95
N ILE A 19 -3.46 -12.97 -20.39
CA ILE A 19 -2.04 -13.25 -20.23
C ILE A 19 -1.95 -14.23 -19.07
N THR A 20 -1.88 -15.52 -19.38
CA THR A 20 -1.61 -16.56 -18.39
C THR A 20 -0.12 -16.52 -18.07
N GLY A 21 0.22 -16.27 -16.81
CA GLY A 21 1.61 -16.23 -16.33
C GLY A 21 1.70 -16.75 -14.91
N SER A 22 2.80 -17.44 -14.60
CA SER A 22 3.09 -17.88 -13.23
C SER A 22 3.35 -16.67 -12.34
N ARG A 23 2.66 -16.60 -11.20
CA ARG A 23 2.85 -15.54 -10.19
C ARG A 23 3.74 -16.06 -9.08
N THR A 24 4.81 -15.32 -8.78
CA THR A 24 5.70 -15.63 -7.65
C THR A 24 5.66 -14.50 -6.64
N ARG A 25 5.46 -14.83 -5.36
CA ARG A 25 5.54 -13.86 -4.26
C ARG A 25 6.97 -13.80 -3.75
N HIS A 26 7.58 -12.63 -3.83
CA HIS A 26 8.86 -12.35 -3.19
C HIS A 26 8.64 -11.53 -1.93
N VAL A 27 9.21 -11.97 -0.81
CA VAL A 27 9.24 -11.21 0.44
C VAL A 27 10.67 -10.75 0.65
N LEU A 28 10.87 -9.44 0.73
CA LEU A 28 12.17 -8.82 0.94
C LEU A 28 12.30 -8.47 2.42
N THR A 29 13.38 -8.91 3.05
CA THR A 29 13.72 -8.48 4.41
C THR A 29 14.62 -7.26 4.33
N PHE A 30 14.22 -6.18 4.99
CA PHE A 30 14.96 -4.92 4.99
C PHE A 30 16.12 -4.96 5.98
N ASN A 31 17.19 -4.23 5.65
CA ASN A 31 18.26 -3.90 6.58
C ASN A 31 18.53 -2.39 6.46
N PRO A 32 18.22 -1.56 7.47
CA PRO A 32 17.66 -1.94 8.78
C PRO A 32 16.21 -2.45 8.70
N ASN A 33 15.84 -3.36 9.61
CA ASN A 33 14.50 -3.96 9.69
C ASN A 33 13.51 -3.16 10.57
N SER A 34 13.91 -1.98 11.01
CA SER A 34 13.14 -1.08 11.85
C SER A 34 13.41 0.37 11.43
N ALA A 35 12.38 1.21 11.50
CA ALA A 35 12.52 2.65 11.30
C ALA A 35 11.88 3.40 12.48
N LYS A 36 12.57 4.44 12.94
CA LYS A 36 12.03 5.41 13.89
C LYS A 36 11.31 6.54 13.14
N PRO A 37 10.44 7.30 13.82
CA PRO A 37 9.84 8.49 13.23
C PRO A 37 10.91 9.45 12.71
N GLY A 38 10.77 9.90 11.46
CA GLY A 38 11.74 10.77 10.78
C GLY A 38 12.81 10.04 9.97
N GLU A 39 12.94 8.72 10.12
CA GLU A 39 13.90 7.93 9.35
C GLU A 39 13.38 7.58 7.95
N GLU A 40 14.31 7.32 7.05
CA GLU A 40 14.06 6.91 5.68
C GLU A 40 14.39 5.43 5.51
N ILE A 41 13.48 4.69 4.88
CA ILE A 41 13.69 3.30 4.49
C ILE A 41 13.99 3.27 3.00
N TYR A 42 15.13 2.65 2.70
CA TYR A 42 15.55 2.36 1.34
C TYR A 42 15.29 0.89 1.06
N VAL A 43 14.54 0.61 0.00
CA VAL A 43 14.30 -0.75 -0.46
C VAL A 43 14.93 -0.90 -1.82
N ASN A 44 15.75 -1.93 -2.01
CA ASN A 44 16.20 -2.32 -3.34
C ASN A 44 15.33 -3.47 -3.81
N ILE A 45 14.67 -3.30 -4.96
CA ILE A 45 13.93 -4.41 -5.56
C ILE A 45 14.92 -5.24 -6.36
N PRO A 46 15.00 -6.57 -6.12
CA PRO A 46 15.92 -7.42 -6.84
C PRO A 46 15.58 -7.40 -8.32
N LYS A 47 16.62 -7.57 -9.14
CA LYS A 47 16.48 -7.65 -10.58
C LYS A 47 15.50 -8.79 -10.94
N LEU A 48 14.44 -8.41 -11.66
CA LEU A 48 13.49 -9.35 -12.23
C LEU A 48 14.18 -10.17 -13.32
N LYS A 49 13.69 -11.39 -13.56
CA LYS A 49 14.13 -12.17 -14.73
C LYS A 49 13.65 -11.46 -16.01
N GLY A 50 14.34 -11.67 -17.12
CA GLY A 50 14.05 -10.93 -18.38
C GLY A 50 12.63 -11.15 -18.94
N ASP A 51 11.95 -12.20 -18.48
CA ASP A 51 10.59 -12.58 -18.83
C ASP A 51 9.55 -12.26 -17.74
N SER A 52 9.95 -11.63 -16.63
CA SER A 52 9.03 -11.30 -15.54
C SER A 52 8.72 -9.80 -15.45
N VAL A 53 7.46 -9.52 -15.07
CA VAL A 53 6.93 -8.15 -14.97
C VAL A 53 6.34 -7.96 -13.58
N LEU A 54 6.55 -6.78 -13.00
CA LEU A 54 5.85 -6.37 -11.79
C LEU A 54 4.39 -6.09 -12.12
N VAL A 55 3.50 -6.80 -11.43
CA VAL A 55 2.07 -6.59 -11.58
C VAL A 55 1.73 -5.26 -10.87
N PRO A 56 1.00 -4.35 -11.51
CA PRO A 56 0.49 -3.15 -10.84
C PRO A 56 -0.26 -3.53 -9.56
N ASP A 57 -0.15 -2.73 -8.50
CA ASP A 57 -0.84 -2.97 -7.20
C ASP A 57 -0.41 -4.27 -6.48
N SER A 58 0.68 -4.92 -6.90
CA SER A 58 1.19 -6.12 -6.22
C SER A 58 2.29 -5.85 -5.19
N MET A 59 2.66 -4.59 -5.01
CA MET A 59 3.75 -4.20 -4.12
C MET A 59 3.21 -3.50 -2.88
N ALA A 60 3.66 -3.99 -1.73
CA ALA A 60 3.30 -3.36 -0.48
C ALA A 60 4.43 -3.53 0.55
N LEU A 61 4.60 -2.50 1.35
CA LEU A 61 5.44 -2.53 2.53
C LEU A 61 4.58 -2.99 3.71
N VAL A 62 4.92 -4.15 4.27
CA VAL A 62 4.24 -4.70 5.44
C VAL A 62 5.12 -4.48 6.67
N PHE A 63 4.55 -3.94 7.73
CA PHE A 63 5.26 -3.59 8.96
C PHE A 63 4.42 -3.86 10.19
N ASP A 64 5.09 -4.08 11.32
CA ASP A 64 4.46 -4.11 12.64
C ASP A 64 4.61 -2.74 13.29
N PHE A 65 3.50 -2.15 13.75
CA PHE A 65 3.52 -0.89 14.47
C PHE A 65 3.61 -1.13 15.98
N LYS A 66 4.68 -0.64 16.62
CA LYS A 66 4.82 -0.68 18.08
C LYS A 66 4.49 0.69 18.67
N ASN A 67 3.38 0.77 19.40
CA ASN A 67 3.03 1.95 20.18
C ASN A 67 3.63 1.84 21.59
N SER A 68 4.30 2.89 22.07
CA SER A 68 4.80 2.94 23.45
C SER A 68 3.72 3.31 24.46
N ASN A 69 2.55 3.80 24.00
CA ASN A 69 1.47 4.24 24.87
C ASN A 69 0.35 3.20 24.95
N THR A 70 0.22 2.57 26.13
CA THR A 70 -0.79 1.57 26.46
C THR A 70 -2.22 2.09 26.50
N LYS A 71 -2.46 3.41 26.36
CA LYS A 71 -3.81 4.02 26.36
C LYS A 71 -4.31 4.44 24.99
N SER A 72 -3.46 4.66 23.99
CA SER A 72 -3.90 5.09 22.65
C SER A 72 -4.07 3.94 21.65
N TRP A 73 -5.02 4.08 20.73
CA TRP A 73 -5.19 3.24 19.54
C TRP A 73 -5.09 4.12 18.30
N PHE A 74 -4.70 3.55 17.16
CA PHE A 74 -4.37 4.32 15.95
C PHE A 74 -5.61 4.72 15.13
N ARG A 75 -5.61 5.95 14.61
CA ARG A 75 -6.65 6.44 13.67
C ARG A 75 -6.67 5.61 12.38
N ASN A 76 -7.78 5.69 11.64
CA ASN A 76 -7.90 4.97 10.37
C ASN A 76 -6.82 5.47 9.41
N ASN A 77 -6.43 4.63 8.46
CA ASN A 77 -5.41 4.94 7.45
C ASN A 77 -4.01 5.16 8.04
N LEU A 78 -3.66 4.45 9.12
CA LEU A 78 -2.36 4.58 9.77
C LEU A 78 -1.20 4.42 8.78
N GLY A 79 -1.23 3.42 7.90
CA GLY A 79 -0.18 3.20 6.90
C GLY A 79 0.05 4.44 6.03
N LYS A 80 -1.03 5.00 5.48
CA LYS A 80 -0.97 6.21 4.63
C LYS A 80 -0.54 7.46 5.40
N LEU A 81 -1.00 7.61 6.64
CA LEU A 81 -0.65 8.76 7.48
C LEU A 81 0.81 8.74 7.95
N LEU A 82 1.40 7.56 8.10
CA LEU A 82 2.80 7.40 8.48
C LEU A 82 3.76 7.70 7.33
N GLN A 83 3.31 7.47 6.10
CA GLN A 83 4.06 7.77 4.89
C GLN A 83 4.03 9.29 4.62
N LYS A 84 5.16 9.96 4.89
CA LYS A 84 5.32 11.37 4.53
C LYS A 84 5.63 11.55 3.04
N ARG A 85 6.49 10.67 2.55
CA ARG A 85 7.03 10.70 1.18
C ARG A 85 7.37 9.28 0.74
N LEU A 86 6.99 8.97 -0.49
CA LEU A 86 7.39 7.80 -1.27
C LEU A 86 7.94 8.36 -2.57
N GLU A 87 9.24 8.20 -2.72
CA GLU A 87 9.95 8.46 -3.95
C GLU A 87 10.32 7.13 -4.58
N ILE A 88 10.21 7.02 -5.90
CA ILE A 88 10.60 5.82 -6.61
C ILE A 88 11.63 6.21 -7.65
N ARG A 89 12.78 5.56 -7.58
CA ARG A 89 13.86 5.73 -8.54
C ARG A 89 13.96 4.53 -9.47
N LEU A 90 14.20 4.80 -10.75
CA LEU A 90 14.49 3.83 -11.79
C LEU A 90 15.86 4.17 -12.38
N ALA A 91 16.83 3.25 -12.33
CA ALA A 91 18.20 3.49 -12.80
C ALA A 91 18.83 4.77 -12.21
N GLY A 92 18.49 5.09 -10.95
CA GLY A 92 18.93 6.31 -10.27
C GLY A 92 18.10 7.57 -10.55
N GLU A 93 17.23 7.56 -11.57
CA GLU A 93 16.36 8.68 -11.90
C GLU A 93 15.03 8.62 -11.15
N LYS A 94 14.56 9.78 -10.69
CA LYS A 94 13.30 9.90 -9.97
C LYS A 94 12.12 9.82 -10.93
N VAL A 95 11.38 8.71 -10.88
CA VAL A 95 10.18 8.47 -11.71
C VAL A 95 8.91 8.91 -10.99
N TYR A 96 8.93 8.90 -9.65
CA TYR A 96 7.76 9.22 -8.87
C TYR A 96 8.12 9.87 -7.53
N ASP A 97 7.28 10.80 -7.08
CA ASP A 97 7.27 11.37 -5.75
C ASP A 97 5.83 11.64 -5.34
N ASN A 98 5.53 11.38 -4.07
CA ASN A 98 4.22 11.63 -3.50
C ASN A 98 4.25 12.52 -2.27
N SER A 99 5.30 13.33 -2.11
CA SER A 99 5.43 14.29 -1.01
C SER A 99 4.11 15.04 -0.75
N GLY A 100 3.45 14.73 0.37
CA GLY A 100 2.19 15.36 0.77
C GLY A 100 0.89 14.80 0.17
N GLU A 101 0.92 13.71 -0.60
CA GLU A 101 -0.29 13.07 -1.16
C GLU A 101 -1.07 12.23 -0.13
N SER A 102 -0.50 11.95 1.05
CA SER A 102 -1.10 11.07 2.07
C SER A 102 -2.49 11.52 2.52
N LEU A 103 -2.71 12.82 2.70
CA LEU A 103 -4.02 13.37 3.06
C LEU A 103 -5.05 13.18 1.95
N LEU A 104 -4.63 13.31 0.69
CA LEU A 104 -5.50 13.13 -0.47
C LEU A 104 -5.89 11.65 -0.64
N GLU A 105 -4.97 10.72 -0.34
CA GLU A 105 -5.30 9.29 -0.32
C GLU A 105 -6.26 8.92 0.82
N VAL A 106 -6.09 9.51 2.00
CA VAL A 106 -7.05 9.38 3.12
C VAL A 106 -8.43 9.90 2.72
N TYR A 107 -8.47 11.05 2.03
CA TYR A 107 -9.71 11.60 1.52
C TYR A 107 -10.38 10.69 0.50
N ARG A 108 -9.62 10.09 -0.43
CA ARG A 108 -10.13 9.12 -1.42
C ARG A 108 -10.80 7.92 -0.75
N ASP A 109 -10.27 7.43 0.38
CA ASP A 109 -10.85 6.29 1.09
C ASP A 109 -12.24 6.57 1.68
N LEU A 110 -12.58 7.85 1.94
CA LEU A 110 -13.92 8.23 2.39
C LEU A 110 -14.98 7.90 1.34
N TRP A 111 -14.60 7.91 0.06
CA TRP A 111 -15.47 7.63 -1.08
C TRP A 111 -15.55 6.14 -1.44
N LEU A 112 -14.82 5.27 -0.75
CA LEU A 112 -14.91 3.83 -0.96
C LEU A 112 -16.22 3.27 -0.39
N HIS A 113 -16.77 2.26 -1.08
CA HIS A 113 -17.94 1.54 -0.58
C HIS A 113 -17.60 0.77 0.71
N ARG A 114 -18.62 0.55 1.55
CA ARG A 114 -18.46 -0.13 2.84
C ARG A 114 -17.68 -1.45 2.74
N LYS A 115 -18.06 -2.33 1.80
CA LYS A 115 -17.39 -3.61 1.57
C LYS A 115 -15.89 -3.45 1.26
N GLN A 116 -15.53 -2.47 0.43
CA GLN A 116 -14.13 -2.21 0.09
C GLN A 116 -13.34 -1.75 1.32
N ARG A 117 -13.97 -0.98 2.22
CA ARG A 117 -13.33 -0.55 3.47
C ARG A 117 -13.19 -1.68 4.48
N ASP A 118 -14.15 -2.59 4.54
CA ASP A 118 -14.11 -3.74 5.42
C ASP A 118 -12.96 -4.71 5.03
N ASP A 119 -12.59 -4.76 3.75
CA ASP A 119 -11.44 -5.53 3.25
C ASP A 119 -10.07 -4.84 3.48
N MET A 120 -10.05 -3.60 3.97
CA MET A 120 -8.83 -2.78 4.12
C MET A 120 -8.22 -2.82 5.54
N VAL A 121 -8.41 -3.93 6.26
CA VAL A 121 -7.89 -4.14 7.62
C VAL A 121 -6.36 -4.00 7.68
N GLU A 122 -5.65 -4.55 6.70
CA GLU A 122 -4.18 -4.42 6.61
C GLU A 122 -3.74 -2.97 6.36
N ASP A 123 -4.54 -2.16 5.66
CA ASP A 123 -4.22 -0.75 5.40
C ASP A 123 -4.57 0.17 6.60
N GLY A 124 -5.05 -0.42 7.70
CA GLY A 124 -5.40 0.26 8.95
C GLY A 124 -6.80 0.84 8.94
N ILE A 125 -7.68 0.39 8.04
CA ILE A 125 -9.12 0.71 8.04
C ILE A 125 -9.84 -0.47 8.67
N ALA A 126 -10.31 -0.31 9.91
CA ALA A 126 -11.09 -1.32 10.57
C ALA A 126 -11.96 -0.70 11.67
N THR A 127 -12.82 -1.53 12.25
CA THR A 127 -13.58 -1.16 13.45
C THR A 127 -12.64 -0.78 14.60
N GLU A 128 -13.14 0.02 15.54
CA GLU A 128 -12.36 0.42 16.72
C GLU A 128 -11.88 -0.79 17.54
N ALA A 129 -12.73 -1.81 17.70
CA ALA A 129 -12.38 -3.06 18.40
C ALA A 129 -11.17 -3.75 17.75
N THR A 130 -11.20 -3.91 16.42
CA THR A 130 -10.10 -4.54 15.66
C THR A 130 -8.79 -3.75 15.81
N ARG A 131 -8.83 -2.42 15.69
CA ARG A 131 -7.62 -1.58 15.82
C ARG A 131 -7.04 -1.58 17.23
N LYS A 132 -7.89 -1.59 18.26
CA LYS A 132 -7.46 -1.75 19.65
C LYS A 132 -6.76 -3.09 19.86
N LYS A 133 -7.32 -4.18 19.31
CA LYS A 133 -6.73 -5.52 19.39
C LYS A 133 -5.36 -5.59 18.72
N ILE A 134 -5.23 -5.04 17.50
CA ILE A 134 -3.97 -4.91 16.78
C ILE A 134 -2.91 -4.17 17.61
N CYS A 135 -3.31 -3.11 18.33
CA CYS A 135 -2.38 -2.24 19.05
C CYS A 135 -1.97 -2.76 20.44
N LYS A 136 -2.86 -3.47 21.15
CA LYS A 136 -2.68 -3.73 22.59
C LYS A 136 -2.87 -5.18 23.03
N ASP A 137 -3.28 -6.07 22.14
CA ASP A 137 -3.78 -7.42 22.48
C ASP A 137 -5.01 -7.44 23.42
N ASP A 138 -5.27 -6.37 24.16
CA ASP A 138 -6.47 -6.10 24.94
C ASP A 138 -7.53 -5.35 24.12
N ALA A 139 -8.24 -6.09 23.27
CA ALA A 139 -9.63 -5.73 23.06
C ALA A 139 -10.41 -6.41 24.18
N ALA A 140 -11.02 -5.62 25.05
CA ALA A 140 -12.03 -6.08 26.01
C ALA A 140 -12.85 -7.19 25.36
N ASN A 141 -12.78 -8.38 25.95
CA ASN A 141 -13.48 -9.58 25.52
C ASN A 141 -14.92 -9.20 25.12
N ASP A 142 -15.32 -9.53 23.88
CA ASP A 142 -16.70 -9.86 23.44
C ASP A 142 -16.88 -9.79 21.90
N ASP A 143 -16.00 -9.11 21.14
CA ASP A 143 -16.12 -9.07 19.67
C ASP A 143 -15.40 -10.27 19.00
N ALA A 144 -16.20 -11.26 18.61
CA ALA A 144 -15.74 -12.46 17.91
C ALA A 144 -15.09 -12.13 16.55
N ASP A 145 -15.62 -11.14 15.83
CA ASP A 145 -15.14 -10.76 14.50
C ASP A 145 -13.77 -10.09 14.58
N ALA A 146 -13.57 -9.19 15.56
CA ALA A 146 -12.27 -8.58 15.82
C ALA A 146 -11.20 -9.63 16.20
N THR A 147 -11.60 -10.69 16.89
CA THR A 147 -10.71 -11.81 17.27
C THR A 147 -10.33 -12.65 16.06
N ALA A 148 -11.31 -12.99 15.21
CA ALA A 148 -11.06 -13.70 13.97
C ALA A 148 -10.15 -12.91 13.02
N LEU A 149 -10.42 -11.62 12.84
CA LEU A 149 -9.60 -10.72 12.01
C LEU A 149 -8.17 -10.60 12.56
N PHE A 150 -8.01 -10.48 13.88
CA PHE A 150 -6.68 -10.50 14.48
C PHE A 150 -5.95 -11.84 14.27
N GLY A 151 -6.66 -12.98 14.34
CA GLY A 151 -6.07 -14.28 14.04
C GLY A 151 -5.57 -14.40 12.60
N VAL A 152 -6.24 -13.75 11.65
CA VAL A 152 -5.86 -13.75 10.23
C VAL A 152 -4.71 -12.78 9.94
N PHE A 153 -4.82 -11.52 10.38
CA PHE A 153 -3.90 -10.45 9.99
C PHE A 153 -2.76 -10.21 11.01
N GLY A 154 -2.96 -10.59 12.27
CA GLY A 154 -2.05 -10.30 13.37
C GLY A 154 -1.88 -8.80 13.61
N LYS A 155 -0.66 -8.38 13.95
CA LYS A 155 -0.29 -6.97 14.16
C LYS A 155 0.18 -6.25 12.90
N LYS A 156 0.07 -6.91 11.75
CA LYS A 156 0.65 -6.43 10.50
C LYS A 156 -0.20 -5.32 9.92
N GLN A 157 0.48 -4.29 9.45
CA GLN A 157 -0.08 -3.18 8.71
C GLN A 157 0.65 -3.02 7.39
N ARG A 158 -0.01 -2.39 6.42
CA ARG A 158 0.43 -2.33 5.04
C ARG A 158 0.39 -0.91 4.51
N ILE A 159 1.46 -0.52 3.84
CA ILE A 159 1.50 0.62 2.94
C ILE A 159 1.55 0.06 1.52
N ARG A 160 0.53 0.38 0.73
CA ARG A 160 0.51 -0.06 -0.67
C ARG A 160 1.37 0.88 -1.51
N ILE A 161 2.32 0.32 -2.26
CA ILE A 161 3.19 1.08 -3.17
C ILE A 161 2.49 1.11 -4.52
N ASN A 162 1.36 1.81 -4.54
CA ASN A 162 0.33 1.66 -5.56
C ASN A 162 0.49 2.61 -6.72
N LYS A 163 1.50 2.39 -7.57
CA LYS A 163 1.46 2.92 -8.94
C LYS A 163 1.97 1.89 -9.95
N SER A 164 1.25 1.80 -11.07
CA SER A 164 1.60 0.96 -12.22
C SER A 164 2.92 1.46 -12.80
N LEU A 165 4.03 0.81 -12.45
CA LEU A 165 5.37 1.19 -12.89
C LEU A 165 5.99 0.04 -13.70
N LYS A 166 6.76 0.39 -14.74
CA LYS A 166 7.41 -0.57 -15.64
C LYS A 166 8.93 -0.55 -15.41
N THR A 167 9.54 -1.75 -15.42
CA THR A 167 10.97 -2.10 -15.64
C THR A 167 12.03 -1.83 -14.54
N THR A 168 13.26 -2.26 -14.87
CA THR A 168 14.50 -2.58 -14.12
C THR A 168 15.29 -1.42 -13.50
N ASP A 169 16.00 -1.73 -12.39
CA ASP A 169 16.75 -0.84 -11.49
C ASP A 169 15.86 0.03 -10.59
N PHE A 170 14.91 -0.62 -9.92
CA PHE A 170 13.88 0.03 -9.11
C PHE A 170 14.29 0.13 -7.63
N THR A 171 14.27 1.36 -7.09
CA THR A 171 14.61 1.66 -5.69
C THR A 171 13.57 2.61 -5.08
N PRO A 172 12.58 2.14 -4.29
CA PRO A 172 11.69 3.04 -3.59
C PRO A 172 12.34 3.53 -2.30
N HIS A 173 12.17 4.81 -2.06
CA HIS A 173 12.62 5.58 -0.92
C HIS A 173 11.36 6.01 -0.16
N ILE A 174 11.20 5.54 1.07
CA ILE A 174 10.02 5.84 1.89
C ILE A 174 10.46 6.58 3.15
N THR A 175 10.02 7.83 3.31
CA THR A 175 10.26 8.63 4.50
C THR A 175 9.08 8.52 5.45
N TRP A 176 9.35 8.19 6.72
CA TRP A 176 8.36 8.09 7.78
C TRP A 176 8.30 9.38 8.59
N GLN A 177 7.10 9.86 8.92
CA GLN A 177 6.93 10.89 9.95
C GLN A 177 5.69 10.62 10.77
N THR A 178 5.81 10.74 12.10
CA THR A 178 4.68 10.64 13.02
C THR A 178 4.49 11.99 13.70
N THR A 179 3.45 12.72 13.33
CA THR A 179 3.03 13.93 14.04
C THR A 179 1.80 13.57 14.86
N TYR A 180 1.98 13.34 16.15
CA TYR A 180 0.85 13.33 17.09
C TYR A 180 0.54 14.78 17.46
N ASN A 181 -0.55 15.31 16.93
CA ASN A 181 -1.21 16.44 17.58
C ASN A 181 -2.11 15.84 18.67
N MET A 182 -1.78 16.14 19.93
CA MET A 182 -2.72 15.98 21.05
C MET A 182 -3.78 17.06 20.97
#